data_AF-A0ABC8UMR1-F1
#
_entry.id   AF-A0ABC8UMR1-F1
#
_cell.length_a   1.000
_cell.length_b   1.000
_cell.length_c   1.000
_cell.angle_alpha   90.00
_cell.angle_beta   90.00
_cell.angle_gamma   90.00
#
_symmetry.space_group_name_H-M   'P 1'
#
loop_
_entity.id
_entity.type
_entity.pdbx_description
1 polymer ?
#
loop_
_entity_poly.entity_id
_entity_poly.type
_entity_poly.pdbx_seq_one_letter_code
_entity_poly.pdbx_strand_id
1 'polypeptide(L)'
;MEAFFTYLLPFAVLSVILSLLFLNRKRNSSGLNLPPGSSGWPMVGENMEFVLQGPQKFVYERMNKYSPEVFQTCLLGEKLAVFCGAPGNKFLFMNDSKLLTSWWPQSMKKALLFPEYADNSVKEVGALQRSFLHEILKPEALKQYIPLMDAMAREHVETEWAPCEEVKVFPLSKKYTFALACKLFMSVEDPDHVKRLADPFTLVTSGMFSVPIDLPGTAYNRAIKGGKMVREELLKIIRARRNELMESKETSDRDLLSRMLLITDEQGQFMNEMEISNNIIGLLVASYETTSTAVTFVLKYLAELPHIYSEVYKEQMEIAKSKGPDELLTWEDIQKMKYSWNVACEALRLSPPAQGAFREAITDFTYA
;
A
#
# COMPACT_ATOMS: atom_id res chain seq x y z
N MET A 1 -19.78 -39.46 31.06
CA MET A 1 -19.39 -38.37 31.98
C MET A 1 -17.91 -37.99 31.85
N GLU A 2 -17.00 -38.93 31.58
CA GLU A 2 -15.55 -38.65 31.48
C GLU A 2 -15.15 -37.75 30.30
N ALA A 3 -15.82 -37.88 29.14
CA ALA A 3 -15.59 -37.02 27.98
C ALA A 3 -15.97 -35.53 28.23
N PHE A 4 -16.93 -35.27 29.12
CA PHE A 4 -17.39 -33.90 29.38
C PHE A 4 -16.39 -33.13 30.26
N PHE A 5 -15.77 -33.81 31.23
CA PHE A 5 -14.74 -33.24 32.10
C PHE A 5 -13.42 -32.98 31.38
N THR A 6 -13.07 -33.80 30.38
CA THR A 6 -11.83 -33.65 29.60
C THR A 6 -11.83 -32.39 28.73
N TYR A 7 -13.00 -31.89 28.30
CA TYR A 7 -13.12 -30.61 27.58
C TYR A 7 -13.37 -29.40 28.50
N LEU A 8 -13.99 -29.60 29.67
CA LEU A 8 -14.24 -28.51 30.64
C LEU A 8 -12.96 -28.00 31.30
N LEU A 9 -12.02 -28.89 31.64
CA LEU A 9 -10.77 -28.53 32.30
C LEU A 9 -9.89 -27.57 31.44
N PRO A 10 -9.61 -27.83 30.14
CA PRO A 10 -8.87 -26.90 29.31
C PRO A 10 -9.63 -25.59 29.08
N PHE A 11 -10.96 -25.60 29.05
CA PHE A 11 -11.77 -24.37 28.94
C PHE A 11 -11.69 -23.51 30.22
N ALA A 12 -11.74 -24.14 31.40
CA ALA A 12 -11.58 -23.46 32.68
C ALA A 12 -10.16 -22.91 32.85
N VAL A 13 -9.13 -23.69 32.47
CA VAL A 13 -7.74 -23.23 32.48
C VAL A 13 -7.54 -22.08 31.49
N LEU A 14 -8.10 -22.16 30.29
CA LEU A 14 -8.05 -21.07 29.31
C LEU A 14 -8.76 -19.81 29.84
N SER A 15 -9.91 -19.96 30.50
CA SER A 15 -10.66 -18.86 31.13
C SER A 15 -9.87 -18.20 32.26
N VAL A 16 -9.21 -18.98 33.11
CA VAL A 16 -8.35 -18.47 34.19
C VAL A 16 -7.12 -17.77 33.61
N ILE A 17 -6.48 -18.34 32.58
CA ILE A 17 -5.35 -17.71 31.89
C ILE A 17 -5.79 -16.39 31.24
N LEU A 18 -6.90 -16.36 30.52
CA LEU A 18 -7.45 -15.14 29.92
C LEU A 18 -7.79 -14.08 30.98
N SER A 19 -8.35 -14.49 32.12
CA SER A 19 -8.69 -13.61 33.23
C SER A 19 -7.44 -13.04 33.92
N LEU A 20 -6.41 -13.87 34.14
CA LEU A 20 -5.12 -13.44 34.69
C LEU A 20 -4.38 -12.50 33.74
N LEU A 21 -4.39 -12.79 32.42
CA LEU A 21 -3.85 -11.89 31.41
C LEU A 21 -4.59 -10.54 31.39
N PHE A 22 -5.92 -10.55 31.53
CA PHE A 22 -6.72 -9.33 31.58
C PHE A 22 -6.42 -8.49 32.83
N LEU A 23 -6.30 -9.15 34.00
CA LEU A 23 -5.99 -8.50 35.28
C LEU A 23 -4.57 -7.93 35.32
N ASN A 24 -3.56 -8.66 34.80
CA ASN A 24 -2.18 -8.17 34.76
C ASN A 24 -2.03 -6.99 33.78
N ARG A 25 -2.77 -6.97 32.67
CA ARG A 25 -2.74 -5.87 31.69
C ARG A 25 -3.30 -4.57 32.28
N LYS A 26 -4.28 -4.65 33.18
CA LYS A 26 -4.86 -3.50 33.90
C LYS A 26 -3.90 -2.91 34.95
N ARG A 27 -2.92 -3.69 35.41
CA ARG A 27 -1.99 -3.30 36.49
C ARG A 27 -0.73 -2.57 36.00
N ASN A 28 -0.36 -2.72 34.73
CA ASN A 28 0.90 -2.16 34.18
C ASN A 28 0.82 -0.71 33.66
N SER A 29 -0.26 0.04 33.91
CA SER A 29 -0.41 1.44 33.46
C SER A 29 -0.37 2.49 34.58
N SER A 30 -0.18 2.07 35.84
CA SER A 30 -0.14 3.00 36.97
C SER A 30 1.21 3.74 37.00
N GLY A 31 1.33 4.84 36.26
CA GLY A 31 2.48 5.74 36.31
C GLY A 31 2.76 6.55 35.03
N LEU A 32 2.18 6.18 33.88
CA LEU A 32 2.39 6.85 32.60
C LEU A 32 1.11 7.58 32.14
N ASN A 33 1.24 8.84 31.73
CA ASN A 33 0.17 9.63 31.13
C ASN A 33 -0.06 9.20 29.67
N LEU A 34 -0.66 8.02 29.49
CA LEU A 34 -1.00 7.49 28.16
C LEU A 34 -2.31 8.10 27.63
N PRO A 35 -2.51 8.17 26.30
CA PRO A 35 -3.77 8.61 25.72
C PRO A 35 -4.97 7.79 26.23
N PRO A 36 -6.18 8.38 26.32
CA PRO A 36 -7.39 7.64 26.66
C PRO A 36 -7.71 6.60 25.58
N GLY A 37 -8.28 5.45 25.94
CA GLY A 37 -8.65 4.42 24.95
C GLY A 37 -8.71 3.01 25.51
N SER A 38 -8.79 2.02 24.61
CA SER A 38 -9.01 0.60 24.93
C SER A 38 -7.91 -0.28 24.35
N SER A 39 -7.46 -1.28 25.11
CA SER A 39 -6.57 -2.31 24.57
C SER A 39 -7.31 -3.49 23.91
N GLY A 40 -8.64 -3.42 23.85
CA GLY A 40 -9.50 -4.47 23.30
C GLY A 40 -9.37 -5.82 24.02
N TRP A 41 -9.68 -6.89 23.29
CA TRP A 41 -9.60 -8.26 23.80
C TRP A 41 -8.14 -8.72 23.99
N PRO A 42 -7.84 -9.64 24.93
CA PRO A 42 -6.51 -10.24 25.04
C PRO A 42 -6.05 -10.84 23.70
N MET A 43 -4.80 -10.57 23.30
CA MET A 43 -4.15 -11.00 22.04
C MET A 43 -4.78 -10.46 20.74
N VAL A 44 -6.11 -10.34 20.67
CA VAL A 44 -6.85 -9.94 19.46
C VAL A 44 -7.06 -8.43 19.37
N GLY A 45 -6.96 -7.70 20.48
CA GLY A 45 -7.16 -6.25 20.50
C GLY A 45 -8.56 -5.85 20.01
N GLU A 46 -8.64 -4.82 19.19
CA GLU A 46 -9.87 -4.31 18.58
C GLU A 46 -9.97 -4.69 17.08
N ASN A 47 -9.16 -5.65 16.61
CA ASN A 47 -9.07 -6.02 15.19
C ASN A 47 -10.43 -6.40 14.55
N MET A 48 -11.27 -7.15 15.27
CA MET A 48 -12.58 -7.56 14.76
C MET A 48 -13.50 -6.36 14.52
N GLU A 49 -13.54 -5.43 15.45
CA GLU A 49 -14.37 -4.23 15.33
C GLU A 49 -13.84 -3.31 14.22
N PHE A 50 -12.52 -3.16 14.13
CA PHE A 50 -11.86 -2.42 13.06
C PHE A 50 -12.19 -2.98 11.67
N VAL A 51 -12.14 -4.30 11.49
CA VAL A 51 -12.45 -4.96 10.21
C VAL A 51 -13.94 -4.87 9.87
N LEU A 52 -14.83 -5.10 10.85
CA LEU A 52 -16.28 -5.10 10.61
C LEU A 52 -16.86 -3.71 10.34
N GLN A 53 -16.36 -2.69 11.03
CA GLN A 53 -16.84 -1.31 10.87
C GLN A 53 -16.14 -0.55 9.75
N GLY A 54 -14.92 -0.97 9.41
CA GLY A 54 -14.03 -0.24 8.54
C GLY A 54 -13.27 0.88 9.27
N PRO A 55 -12.11 1.33 8.73
CA PRO A 55 -11.19 2.21 9.45
C PRO A 55 -11.79 3.56 9.81
N GLN A 56 -12.52 4.19 8.89
CA GLN A 56 -13.09 5.52 9.09
C GLN A 56 -14.11 5.56 10.23
N LYS A 57 -15.06 4.62 10.23
CA LYS A 57 -16.08 4.52 11.27
C LYS A 57 -15.46 4.17 12.62
N PHE A 58 -14.53 3.21 12.62
CA PHE A 58 -13.78 2.84 13.82
C PHE A 58 -13.09 4.06 14.45
N VAL A 59 -12.30 4.80 13.68
CA VAL A 59 -11.58 5.99 14.17
C VAL A 59 -12.57 7.05 14.68
N TYR A 60 -13.62 7.34 13.92
CA TYR A 60 -14.63 8.34 14.30
C TYR A 60 -15.34 8.02 15.62
N GLU A 61 -15.74 6.75 15.83
CA GLU A 61 -16.38 6.32 17.07
C GLU A 61 -15.43 6.44 18.27
N ARG A 62 -14.13 6.13 18.09
CA ARG A 62 -13.11 6.28 19.14
C ARG A 62 -12.81 7.75 19.44
N MET A 63 -12.79 8.60 18.41
CA MET A 63 -12.66 10.05 18.59
C MET A 63 -13.77 10.61 19.49
N ASN A 64 -15.02 10.21 19.24
CA ASN A 64 -16.17 10.65 20.03
C ASN A 64 -16.19 10.05 21.44
N LYS A 65 -15.73 8.81 21.60
CA LYS A 65 -15.79 8.08 22.88
C LYS A 65 -14.64 8.41 23.82
N TYR A 66 -13.44 8.64 23.29
CA TYR A 66 -12.21 8.75 24.08
C TYR A 66 -11.59 10.15 24.00
N SER A 67 -11.25 10.61 22.80
CA SER A 67 -10.69 11.94 22.58
C SER A 67 -10.65 12.27 21.08
N PRO A 68 -11.05 13.49 20.66
CA PRO A 68 -10.99 13.91 19.26
C PRO A 68 -9.57 14.16 18.76
N GLU A 69 -8.57 14.22 19.64
CA GLU A 69 -7.19 14.56 19.30
C GLU A 69 -6.28 13.33 19.23
N VAL A 70 -6.32 12.50 20.27
CA VAL A 70 -5.47 11.29 20.36
C VAL A 70 -6.12 10.23 21.23
N PHE A 71 -6.14 8.98 20.77
CA PHE A 71 -6.61 7.84 21.56
C PHE A 71 -5.69 6.65 21.42
N GLN A 72 -5.71 5.75 22.40
CA GLN A 72 -5.00 4.47 22.32
C GLN A 72 -5.92 3.32 21.86
N THR A 73 -5.36 2.41 21.06
CA THR A 73 -6.01 1.17 20.61
C THR A 73 -5.01 0.01 20.57
N CYS A 74 -5.47 -1.20 20.30
CA CYS A 74 -4.62 -2.34 19.99
C CYS A 74 -5.06 -3.00 18.69
N LEU A 75 -4.26 -2.89 17.63
CA LEU A 75 -4.53 -3.43 16.29
C LEU A 75 -3.30 -4.16 15.77
N LEU A 76 -3.51 -5.20 14.97
CA LEU A 76 -2.44 -6.02 14.35
C LEU A 76 -1.42 -6.60 15.34
N GLY A 77 -1.82 -6.80 16.60
CA GLY A 77 -0.95 -7.29 17.67
C GLY A 77 -0.17 -6.19 18.42
N GLU A 78 -0.34 -4.94 18.02
CA GLU A 78 0.44 -3.80 18.51
C GLU A 78 -0.41 -2.83 19.31
N LYS A 79 0.19 -2.17 20.30
CA LYS A 79 -0.44 -1.04 21.00
C LYS A 79 -0.14 0.25 20.23
N LEU A 80 -1.19 0.97 19.85
CA LEU A 80 -1.08 2.14 18.99
C LEU A 80 -1.69 3.37 19.67
N ALA A 81 -1.05 4.52 19.48
CA ALA A 81 -1.66 5.83 19.69
C ALA A 81 -2.08 6.38 18.31
N VAL A 82 -3.36 6.71 18.15
CA VAL A 82 -3.92 7.24 16.92
C VAL A 82 -4.08 8.75 17.07
N PHE A 83 -3.27 9.49 16.32
CA PHE A 83 -3.35 10.95 16.24
C PHE A 83 -4.38 11.34 15.20
N CYS A 84 -5.29 12.23 15.57
CA CYS A 84 -6.46 12.58 14.79
C CYS A 84 -6.41 14.03 14.33
N GLY A 85 -7.11 14.29 13.22
CA GLY A 85 -7.26 15.64 12.67
C GLY A 85 -5.96 16.28 12.16
N ALA A 86 -6.10 17.51 11.66
CA ALA A 86 -4.96 18.25 11.11
C ALA A 86 -3.84 18.53 12.13
N PRO A 87 -4.12 18.88 13.41
CA PRO A 87 -3.06 19.09 14.41
C PRO A 87 -2.22 17.84 14.69
N GLY A 88 -2.88 16.68 14.86
CA GLY A 88 -2.20 15.41 15.09
C GLY A 88 -1.33 15.01 13.91
N ASN A 89 -1.87 15.07 12.70
CA ASN A 89 -1.12 14.79 11.47
C ASN A 89 0.07 15.73 11.30
N LYS A 90 -0.10 17.04 11.54
CA LYS A 90 0.98 18.02 11.48
C LYS A 90 2.10 17.68 12.46
N PHE A 91 1.76 17.30 13.69
CA PHE A 91 2.74 16.89 14.69
C PHE A 91 3.55 15.68 14.22
N LEU A 92 2.88 14.65 13.70
CA LEU A 92 3.56 13.45 13.19
C LEU A 92 4.51 13.80 12.04
N PHE A 93 4.08 14.60 11.07
CA PHE A 93 4.89 14.96 9.89
C PHE A 93 6.07 15.88 10.22
N MET A 94 5.93 16.81 11.17
CA MET A 94 7.00 17.74 11.55
C MET A 94 8.11 17.11 12.39
N ASN A 95 7.82 15.97 13.03
CA ASN A 95 8.73 15.25 13.91
C ASN A 95 9.22 13.92 13.33
N ASP A 96 9.00 13.68 12.04
CA ASP A 96 9.61 12.58 11.29
C ASP A 96 11.15 12.68 11.37
N SER A 97 11.80 11.55 11.61
CA SER A 97 13.24 11.40 11.92
C SER A 97 13.74 12.12 13.18
N LYS A 98 12.90 12.83 13.94
CA LYS A 98 13.27 13.50 15.21
C LYS A 98 12.77 12.76 16.44
N LEU A 99 11.47 12.51 16.47
CA LEU A 99 10.78 11.78 17.55
C LEU A 99 10.18 10.47 17.05
N LEU A 100 9.95 10.39 15.73
CA LEU A 100 9.21 9.33 15.07
C LEU A 100 10.01 8.82 13.89
N THR A 101 9.89 7.53 13.59
CA THR A 101 10.38 6.94 12.34
C THR A 101 9.26 6.20 11.62
N SER A 102 9.39 6.04 10.30
CA SER A 102 8.51 5.18 9.51
C SER A 102 8.58 3.75 10.06
N TRP A 103 7.42 3.17 10.31
CA TRP A 103 7.32 1.82 10.84
C TRP A 103 6.19 1.09 10.15
N TRP A 104 6.36 -0.21 9.94
CA TRP A 104 5.35 -1.08 9.33
C TRP A 104 5.11 -2.27 10.26
N PRO A 105 3.86 -2.74 10.39
CA PRO A 105 3.55 -3.96 11.12
C PRO A 105 4.41 -5.13 10.70
N GLN A 106 4.88 -5.89 11.68
CA GLN A 106 5.67 -7.10 11.44
C GLN A 106 4.94 -8.09 10.53
N SER A 107 3.60 -8.11 10.61
CA SER A 107 2.75 -8.89 9.71
C SER A 107 3.02 -8.54 8.24
N MET A 108 3.00 -7.25 7.90
CA MET A 108 3.23 -6.74 6.56
C MET A 108 4.66 -6.98 6.12
N LYS A 109 5.64 -6.68 6.99
CA LYS A 109 7.06 -6.85 6.67
C LYS A 109 7.38 -8.30 6.30
N LYS A 110 6.90 -9.28 7.07
CA LYS A 110 7.12 -10.71 6.77
C LYS A 110 6.38 -11.18 5.51
N ALA A 111 5.19 -10.63 5.24
CA ALA A 111 4.45 -10.94 4.02
C ALA A 111 5.17 -10.41 2.76
N LEU A 112 5.72 -9.20 2.82
CA LEU A 112 6.27 -8.51 1.65
C LEU A 112 7.77 -8.74 1.47
N LEU A 113 8.55 -8.60 2.53
CA LEU A 113 10.00 -8.48 2.47
C LEU A 113 10.70 -9.81 2.71
N PHE A 114 11.98 -9.88 2.34
CA PHE A 114 12.86 -10.95 2.78
C PHE A 114 13.01 -10.95 4.32
N PRO A 115 13.11 -12.14 4.97
CA PRO A 115 13.23 -12.26 6.43
C PRO A 115 14.34 -11.38 7.04
N GLU A 116 15.48 -11.28 6.36
CA GLU A 116 16.65 -10.48 6.75
C GLU A 116 16.33 -8.98 6.86
N TYR A 117 15.31 -8.50 6.15
CA TYR A 117 14.82 -7.12 6.16
C TYR A 117 13.55 -6.95 7.00
N ALA A 118 12.86 -8.03 7.35
CA ALA A 118 11.63 -7.97 8.13
C ALA A 118 11.91 -7.70 9.62
N ASP A 119 12.96 -8.32 10.17
CA ASP A 119 13.27 -8.24 11.59
C ASP A 119 14.08 -6.99 11.98
N ASN A 120 14.75 -6.37 11.01
CA ASN A 120 15.36 -5.06 11.22
C ASN A 120 14.26 -3.99 11.31
N SER A 121 14.37 -3.06 12.28
CA SER A 121 13.68 -1.79 12.14
C SER A 121 14.16 -1.21 10.82
N VAL A 122 13.23 -0.81 9.95
CA VAL A 122 13.59 -0.09 8.73
C VAL A 122 14.16 1.23 9.20
N LYS A 123 15.44 1.23 9.57
CA LYS A 123 16.24 2.45 9.68
C LYS A 123 16.09 3.12 8.33
N GLU A 124 15.61 4.36 8.38
CA GLU A 124 15.52 5.36 7.32
C GLU A 124 15.56 4.82 5.88
N VAL A 125 14.55 5.19 5.07
CA VAL A 125 14.61 5.09 3.60
C VAL A 125 16.01 5.53 3.16
N GLY A 126 16.84 4.56 2.74
CA GLY A 126 18.26 4.76 2.54
C GLY A 126 18.49 5.90 1.55
N ALA A 127 19.62 6.60 1.63
CA ALA A 127 19.93 7.69 0.70
C ALA A 127 19.75 7.27 -0.77
N LEU A 128 20.12 6.02 -1.06
CA LEU A 128 19.94 5.36 -2.35
C LEU A 128 18.46 5.21 -2.75
N GLN A 129 17.61 4.83 -1.79
CA GLN A 129 16.17 4.70 -2.01
C GLN A 129 15.50 6.06 -2.26
N ARG A 130 15.90 7.09 -1.51
CA ARG A 130 15.44 8.47 -1.75
C ARG A 130 15.90 8.99 -3.11
N SER A 131 17.14 8.70 -3.49
CA SER A 131 17.73 9.14 -4.75
C SER A 131 16.95 8.62 -5.97
N PHE A 132 16.74 7.29 -6.06
CA PHE A 132 16.02 6.74 -7.22
C PHE A 132 14.54 7.15 -7.24
N LEU A 133 13.89 7.25 -6.07
CA LEU A 133 12.48 7.68 -5.99
C LEU A 133 12.32 9.11 -6.51
N HIS A 134 13.24 10.00 -6.16
CA HIS A 134 13.27 11.36 -6.68
C HIS A 134 13.49 11.36 -8.20
N GLU A 135 14.39 10.52 -8.71
CA GLU A 135 14.70 10.46 -10.13
C GLU A 135 13.51 10.00 -10.99
N ILE A 136 12.71 9.04 -10.52
CA ILE A 136 11.54 8.54 -11.28
C ILE A 136 10.28 9.40 -11.12
N LEU A 137 10.20 10.22 -10.08
CA LEU A 137 9.04 11.08 -9.82
C LEU A 137 9.28 12.54 -10.23
N LYS A 138 10.47 12.88 -10.75
CA LYS A 138 10.73 14.22 -11.28
C LYS A 138 9.85 14.51 -12.52
N PRO A 139 9.50 15.78 -12.78
CA PRO A 139 8.62 16.14 -13.88
C PRO A 139 9.06 15.58 -15.24
N GLU A 140 10.37 15.52 -15.52
CA GLU A 140 10.92 15.00 -16.77
C GLU A 140 10.59 13.52 -16.98
N ALA A 141 10.68 12.72 -15.91
CA ALA A 141 10.34 11.29 -15.96
C ALA A 141 8.82 11.10 -16.12
N LEU A 142 8.02 11.87 -15.37
CA LEU A 142 6.56 11.80 -15.45
C LEU A 142 6.03 12.13 -16.85
N LYS A 143 6.64 13.12 -17.53
CA LYS A 143 6.30 13.47 -18.92
C LYS A 143 6.50 12.29 -19.88
N GLN A 144 7.55 11.49 -19.67
CA GLN A 144 7.84 10.33 -20.51
C GLN A 144 6.85 9.18 -20.28
N TYR A 145 6.22 9.11 -19.11
CA TYR A 145 5.24 8.07 -18.80
C TYR A 145 3.87 8.31 -19.44
N ILE A 146 3.51 9.56 -19.73
CA ILE A 146 2.16 9.91 -20.23
C ILE A 146 1.79 9.15 -21.51
N PRO A 147 2.60 9.16 -22.59
CA PRO A 147 2.22 8.47 -23.83
C PRO A 147 2.06 6.96 -23.61
N LEU A 148 2.90 6.37 -22.75
CA LEU A 148 2.81 4.96 -22.40
C LEU A 148 1.53 4.64 -21.60
N MET A 149 1.21 5.48 -20.61
CA MET A 149 -0.02 5.33 -19.81
C MET A 149 -1.28 5.45 -20.67
N ASP A 150 -1.31 6.41 -21.60
CA ASP A 150 -2.41 6.60 -22.56
C ASP A 150 -2.54 5.39 -23.49
N ALA A 151 -1.44 4.96 -24.13
CA ALA A 151 -1.45 3.81 -25.03
C ALA A 151 -1.99 2.54 -24.33
N MET A 152 -1.48 2.23 -23.14
CA MET A 152 -1.96 1.08 -22.37
C MET A 152 -3.42 1.24 -21.90
N ALA A 153 -3.86 2.47 -21.58
CA ALA A 153 -5.24 2.72 -21.17
C ALA A 153 -6.21 2.49 -22.34
N ARG A 154 -5.87 2.98 -23.53
CA ARG A 154 -6.66 2.75 -24.76
C ARG A 154 -6.78 1.27 -25.07
N GLU A 155 -5.66 0.55 -25.12
CA GLU A 155 -5.64 -0.89 -25.36
C GLU A 155 -6.49 -1.64 -24.33
N HIS A 156 -6.36 -1.30 -23.04
CA HIS A 156 -7.15 -1.92 -21.97
C HIS A 156 -8.65 -1.67 -22.14
N VAL A 157 -9.06 -0.45 -22.49
CA VAL A 157 -10.47 -0.12 -22.73
C VAL A 157 -11.00 -0.85 -23.96
N GLU A 158 -10.25 -0.89 -25.06
CA GLU A 158 -10.65 -1.57 -26.30
C GLU A 158 -10.80 -3.08 -26.13
N THR A 159 -9.92 -3.71 -25.35
CA THR A 159 -9.87 -5.17 -25.21
C THR A 159 -10.76 -5.70 -24.08
N GLU A 160 -10.90 -4.97 -22.98
CA GLU A 160 -11.57 -5.45 -21.77
C GLU A 160 -12.90 -4.75 -21.47
N TRP A 161 -13.15 -3.56 -22.04
CA TRP A 161 -14.34 -2.76 -21.73
C TRP A 161 -15.30 -2.70 -22.91
N ALA A 162 -14.84 -2.27 -24.08
CA ALA A 162 -15.66 -2.08 -25.27
C ALA A 162 -16.43 -3.34 -25.74
N PRO A 163 -15.91 -4.57 -25.60
CA PRO A 163 -16.64 -5.79 -25.98
C PRO A 163 -17.77 -6.17 -25.01
N CYS A 164 -17.89 -5.49 -23.86
CA CYS A 164 -18.81 -5.85 -22.78
C CYS A 164 -19.88 -4.77 -22.59
N GLU A 165 -21.14 -5.17 -22.40
CA GLU A 165 -22.22 -4.24 -22.04
C GLU A 165 -22.11 -3.74 -20.60
N GLU A 166 -21.63 -4.60 -19.69
CA GLU A 166 -21.42 -4.29 -18.28
C GLU A 166 -20.05 -4.82 -17.84
N VAL A 167 -19.33 -4.02 -17.06
CA VAL A 167 -18.01 -4.38 -16.53
C VAL A 167 -17.89 -4.14 -15.04
N LYS A 168 -17.06 -4.95 -14.39
CA LYS A 168 -16.65 -4.71 -13.00
C LYS A 168 -15.38 -3.85 -13.01
N VAL A 169 -15.56 -2.55 -12.75
CA VAL A 169 -14.50 -1.55 -12.78
C VAL A 169 -13.31 -1.94 -11.88
N PHE A 170 -13.54 -2.26 -10.60
CA PHE A 170 -12.42 -2.48 -9.66
C PHE A 170 -11.46 -3.61 -10.08
N PRO A 171 -11.92 -4.83 -10.44
CA PRO A 171 -11.04 -5.87 -11.01
C PRO A 171 -10.28 -5.43 -12.26
N LEU A 172 -10.93 -4.74 -13.20
CA LEU A 172 -10.29 -4.28 -14.43
C LEU A 172 -9.26 -3.18 -14.17
N SER A 173 -9.58 -2.22 -13.31
CA SER A 173 -8.62 -1.20 -12.86
C SER A 173 -7.41 -1.83 -12.18
N LYS A 174 -7.58 -2.89 -11.36
CA LYS A 174 -6.45 -3.63 -10.76
C LYS A 174 -5.59 -4.32 -11.82
N LYS A 175 -6.21 -4.94 -12.82
CA LYS A 175 -5.51 -5.59 -13.94
C LYS A 175 -4.66 -4.56 -14.70
N TYR A 176 -5.26 -3.43 -15.06
CA TYR A 176 -4.58 -2.33 -15.75
C TYR A 176 -3.42 -1.75 -14.94
N THR A 177 -3.66 -1.34 -13.69
CA THR A 177 -2.63 -0.66 -12.89
C THR A 177 -1.48 -1.59 -12.54
N PHE A 178 -1.73 -2.88 -12.34
CA PHE A 178 -0.66 -3.86 -12.10
C PHE A 178 0.20 -4.07 -13.35
N ALA A 179 -0.43 -4.25 -14.53
CA ALA A 179 0.30 -4.38 -15.78
C ALA A 179 1.13 -3.12 -16.10
N LEU A 180 0.57 -1.94 -15.90
CA LEU A 180 1.26 -0.67 -16.06
C LEU A 180 2.48 -0.56 -15.13
N ALA A 181 2.33 -0.96 -13.86
CA ALA A 181 3.44 -0.97 -12.91
C ALA A 181 4.55 -1.96 -13.32
N CYS A 182 4.19 -3.16 -13.79
CA CYS A 182 5.15 -4.13 -14.32
C CYS A 182 5.92 -3.57 -15.52
N LYS A 183 5.24 -2.89 -16.45
CA LYS A 183 5.88 -2.29 -17.61
C LYS A 183 6.80 -1.13 -17.23
N LEU A 184 6.32 -0.18 -16.43
CA LEU A 184 7.10 0.99 -16.01
C LEU A 184 8.32 0.63 -15.15
N PHE A 185 8.17 -0.33 -14.25
CA PHE A 185 9.24 -0.62 -13.29
C PHE A 185 10.25 -1.66 -13.79
N MET A 186 9.83 -2.58 -14.67
CA MET A 186 10.64 -3.74 -15.04
C MET A 186 10.62 -4.07 -16.54
N SER A 187 9.92 -3.28 -17.37
CA SER A 187 9.66 -3.60 -18.79
C SER A 187 9.07 -4.99 -19.01
N VAL A 188 8.23 -5.44 -18.07
CA VAL A 188 7.53 -6.74 -18.19
C VAL A 188 6.17 -6.51 -18.82
N GLU A 189 6.01 -7.00 -20.06
CA GLU A 189 4.80 -6.81 -20.86
C GLU A 189 4.07 -8.11 -21.20
N ASP A 190 4.80 -9.23 -21.21
CA ASP A 190 4.24 -10.55 -21.49
C ASP A 190 3.10 -10.86 -20.50
N PRO A 191 1.85 -11.07 -20.97
CA PRO A 191 0.70 -11.26 -20.10
C PRO A 191 0.86 -12.44 -19.13
N ASP A 192 1.51 -13.51 -19.56
CA ASP A 192 1.77 -14.68 -18.70
C ASP A 192 2.79 -14.33 -17.60
N HIS A 193 3.81 -13.54 -17.91
CA HIS A 193 4.77 -13.05 -16.93
C HIS A 193 4.15 -12.07 -15.93
N VAL A 194 3.34 -11.13 -16.40
CA VAL A 194 2.57 -10.22 -15.52
C VAL A 194 1.69 -11.04 -14.58
N LYS A 195 1.02 -12.07 -15.09
CA LYS A 195 0.17 -12.96 -14.29
C LYS A 195 0.94 -13.76 -13.23
N ARG A 196 2.15 -14.25 -13.54
CA ARG A 196 3.03 -14.92 -12.57
C ARG A 196 3.40 -14.04 -11.39
N LEU A 197 3.44 -12.72 -11.56
CA LEU A 197 3.59 -11.76 -10.48
C LEU A 197 2.24 -11.43 -9.81
N ALA A 198 1.19 -11.16 -10.58
CA ALA A 198 -0.10 -10.68 -10.10
C ALA A 198 -0.84 -11.69 -9.20
N ASP A 199 -0.85 -12.97 -9.58
CA ASP A 199 -1.60 -14.01 -8.86
C ASP A 199 -1.07 -14.19 -7.42
N PRO A 200 0.25 -14.38 -7.20
CA PRO A 200 0.80 -14.42 -5.85
C PRO A 200 0.68 -13.08 -5.11
N PHE A 201 0.78 -11.94 -5.80
CA PHE A 201 0.65 -10.63 -5.18
C PHE A 201 -0.75 -10.39 -4.60
N THR A 202 -1.79 -10.92 -5.25
CA THR A 202 -3.17 -10.88 -4.74
C THR A 202 -3.31 -11.62 -3.41
N LEU A 203 -2.58 -12.73 -3.22
CA LEU A 203 -2.53 -13.42 -1.93
C LEU A 203 -1.87 -12.55 -0.85
N VAL A 204 -0.82 -11.81 -1.21
CA VAL A 204 -0.11 -10.90 -0.30
C VAL A 204 -1.04 -9.79 0.17
N THR A 205 -1.69 -9.08 -0.76
CA THR A 205 -2.56 -7.95 -0.41
C THR A 205 -3.81 -8.37 0.35
N SER A 206 -4.35 -9.55 0.06
CA SER A 206 -5.50 -10.10 0.79
C SER A 206 -5.18 -10.52 2.24
N GLY A 207 -3.90 -10.76 2.58
CA GLY A 207 -3.53 -11.28 3.89
C GLY A 207 -2.60 -10.39 4.73
N MET A 208 -1.94 -9.37 4.16
CA MET A 208 -0.96 -8.55 4.88
C MET A 208 -1.57 -7.72 6.04
N PHE A 209 -2.86 -7.35 5.91
CA PHE A 209 -3.65 -6.64 6.93
C PHE A 209 -4.47 -7.59 7.81
N SER A 210 -4.35 -8.91 7.62
CA SER A 210 -5.11 -9.89 8.41
C SER A 210 -4.45 -10.15 9.77
N VAL A 211 -5.18 -10.83 10.66
CA VAL A 211 -4.63 -11.25 11.96
C VAL A 211 -3.37 -12.12 11.71
N PRO A 212 -2.21 -11.78 12.32
CA PRO A 212 -0.92 -12.38 12.00
C PRO A 212 -0.75 -13.80 12.59
N ILE A 213 -1.60 -14.73 12.17
CA ILE A 213 -1.58 -16.14 12.57
C ILE A 213 -1.12 -16.96 11.37
N ASP A 214 0.13 -17.44 11.42
CA ASP A 214 0.73 -18.24 10.36
C ASP A 214 0.40 -19.73 10.52
N LEU A 215 -0.86 -20.08 10.23
CA LEU A 215 -1.35 -21.46 10.23
C LEU A 215 -1.91 -21.83 8.85
N PRO A 216 -1.78 -23.09 8.40
CA PRO A 216 -2.37 -23.53 7.15
C PRO A 216 -3.86 -23.15 7.03
N GLY A 217 -4.23 -22.50 5.93
CA GLY A 217 -5.60 -22.07 5.65
C GLY A 217 -5.93 -20.62 6.07
N THR A 218 -5.09 -19.96 6.88
CA THR A 218 -5.29 -18.54 7.22
C THR A 218 -4.94 -17.62 6.05
N ALA A 219 -5.53 -16.41 6.03
CA ALA A 219 -5.17 -15.38 5.05
C ALA A 219 -3.70 -14.97 5.18
N TYR A 220 -3.20 -14.85 6.41
CA TYR A 220 -1.81 -14.50 6.68
C TYR A 220 -0.82 -15.55 6.14
N ASN A 221 -1.07 -16.86 6.35
CA ASN A 221 -0.23 -17.92 5.78
C ASN A 221 -0.18 -17.88 4.26
N ARG A 222 -1.31 -17.60 3.59
CA ARG A 222 -1.35 -17.43 2.13
C ARG A 222 -0.54 -16.21 1.69
N ALA A 223 -0.60 -15.10 2.42
CA ALA A 223 0.20 -13.92 2.12
C ALA A 223 1.70 -14.18 2.24
N ILE A 224 2.15 -14.90 3.27
CA ILE A 224 3.57 -15.29 3.43
C ILE A 224 4.04 -16.13 2.24
N LYS A 225 3.24 -17.12 1.83
CA LYS A 225 3.53 -17.96 0.66
C LYS A 225 3.55 -17.15 -0.65
N GLY A 226 2.55 -16.28 -0.84
CA GLY A 226 2.49 -15.38 -1.99
C GLY A 226 3.73 -14.50 -2.08
N GLY A 227 4.14 -13.89 -0.96
CA GLY A 227 5.33 -13.04 -0.90
C GLY A 227 6.61 -13.77 -1.27
N LYS A 228 6.74 -15.03 -0.83
CA LYS A 228 7.87 -15.89 -1.24
C LYS A 228 7.91 -16.08 -2.76
N MET A 229 6.77 -16.41 -3.38
CA MET A 229 6.69 -16.60 -4.84
C MET A 229 7.00 -15.31 -5.61
N VAL A 230 6.50 -14.16 -5.14
CA VAL A 230 6.81 -12.84 -5.74
C VAL A 230 8.31 -12.58 -5.69
N ARG A 231 8.93 -12.76 -4.52
CA ARG A 231 10.38 -12.54 -4.33
C ARG A 231 11.20 -13.44 -5.25
N GLU A 232 10.84 -14.71 -5.38
CA GLU A 232 11.53 -15.66 -6.27
C GLU A 232 11.43 -15.25 -7.73
N GLU A 233 10.26 -14.81 -8.21
CA GLU A 233 10.10 -14.35 -9.59
C GLU A 233 10.85 -13.05 -9.86
N LEU A 234 10.79 -12.09 -8.92
CA LEU A 234 11.56 -10.84 -9.02
C LEU A 234 13.07 -11.10 -9.07
N LEU A 235 13.60 -12.03 -8.29
CA LEU A 235 15.02 -12.37 -8.36
C LEU A 235 15.43 -12.91 -9.74
N LYS A 236 14.56 -13.66 -10.42
CA LYS A 236 14.83 -14.11 -11.81
C LYS A 236 14.90 -12.91 -12.76
N ILE A 237 13.94 -11.99 -12.66
CA ILE A 237 13.88 -10.77 -13.49
C ILE A 237 15.14 -9.92 -13.25
N ILE A 238 15.51 -9.69 -11.99
CA ILE A 238 16.68 -8.89 -11.60
C ILE A 238 17.96 -9.50 -12.17
N ARG A 239 18.15 -10.82 -12.03
CA ARG A 239 19.35 -11.52 -12.54
C ARG A 239 19.43 -11.49 -14.05
N ALA A 240 18.31 -11.75 -14.73
CA ALA A 240 18.24 -11.68 -16.19
C ALA A 240 18.63 -10.28 -16.66
N ARG A 241 18.06 -9.24 -16.05
CA ARG A 241 18.39 -7.84 -16.39
C ARG A 241 19.84 -7.49 -16.10
N ARG A 242 20.40 -7.95 -14.98
CA ARG A 242 21.81 -7.72 -14.66
C ARG A 242 22.73 -8.31 -15.73
N ASN A 243 22.44 -9.53 -16.20
CA ASN A 243 23.21 -10.16 -17.26
C ASN A 243 23.07 -9.40 -18.59
N GLU A 244 21.86 -8.97 -18.96
CA GLU A 244 21.62 -8.14 -20.15
C GLU A 244 22.45 -6.86 -20.13
N LEU A 245 22.51 -6.15 -19.00
CA LEU A 245 23.30 -4.91 -18.85
C LEU A 245 24.81 -5.14 -18.87
N MET A 246 25.28 -6.35 -18.54
CA MET A 246 26.70 -6.71 -18.64
C MET A 246 27.11 -7.06 -20.08
N GLU A 247 26.20 -7.66 -20.84
CA GLU A 247 26.45 -8.11 -22.22
C GLU A 247 26.19 -7.00 -23.25
N SER A 248 25.10 -6.25 -23.08
CA SER A 248 24.74 -5.13 -23.93
C SER A 248 25.30 -3.85 -23.32
N LYS A 249 26.01 -3.02 -24.10
CA LYS A 249 26.37 -1.64 -23.69
C LYS A 249 25.13 -0.71 -23.67
N GLU A 250 23.94 -1.25 -23.41
CA GLU A 250 22.70 -0.46 -23.35
C GLU A 250 22.67 0.43 -22.11
N THR A 251 21.98 1.56 -22.26
CA THR A 251 21.96 2.67 -21.32
C THR A 251 20.94 2.47 -20.19
N SER A 252 21.15 3.18 -19.08
CA SER A 252 20.33 3.15 -17.86
C SER A 252 18.87 3.59 -18.03
N ASP A 253 18.44 4.00 -19.23
CA ASP A 253 17.15 4.67 -19.44
C ASP A 253 15.96 3.74 -19.72
N ARG A 254 16.18 2.42 -19.79
CA ARG A 254 15.12 1.45 -20.15
C ARG A 254 13.94 1.43 -19.17
N ASP A 255 14.21 1.20 -17.89
CA ASP A 255 13.19 1.18 -16.83
C ASP A 255 13.83 1.40 -15.45
N LEU A 256 12.98 1.41 -14.42
CA LEU A 256 13.43 1.62 -13.05
C LEU A 256 14.37 0.53 -12.54
N LEU A 257 14.12 -0.74 -12.86
CA LEU A 257 15.00 -1.84 -12.47
C LEU A 257 16.41 -1.64 -13.03
N SER A 258 16.55 -1.25 -14.31
CA SER A 258 17.85 -0.92 -14.90
C SER A 258 18.54 0.22 -14.15
N ARG A 259 17.81 1.27 -13.75
CA ARG A 259 18.38 2.36 -12.94
C ARG A 259 18.84 1.86 -11.56
N MET A 260 18.01 1.10 -10.85
CA MET A 260 18.36 0.54 -9.54
C MET A 260 19.62 -0.33 -9.57
N LEU A 261 19.85 -1.05 -10.68
CA LEU A 261 21.04 -1.88 -10.86
C LEU A 261 22.33 -1.07 -11.10
N LEU A 262 22.22 0.19 -11.50
CA LEU A 262 23.35 1.05 -11.89
C LEU A 262 23.64 2.17 -10.90
N ILE A 263 22.71 2.53 -10.01
CA ILE A 263 22.92 3.55 -8.99
C ILE A 263 23.82 2.99 -7.88
N THR A 264 24.82 3.78 -7.46
CA THR A 264 25.69 3.52 -6.31
C THR A 264 25.47 4.51 -5.18
N ASP A 265 25.80 4.12 -3.95
CA ASP A 265 25.87 5.04 -2.81
C ASP A 265 27.11 5.95 -2.86
N GLU A 266 27.27 6.80 -1.84
CA GLU A 266 28.41 7.72 -1.70
C GLU A 266 29.76 6.99 -1.61
N GLN A 267 29.76 5.72 -1.23
CA GLN A 267 30.92 4.84 -1.13
C GLN A 267 31.12 3.98 -2.40
N GLY A 268 30.33 4.21 -3.44
CA GLY A 268 30.40 3.48 -4.71
C GLY A 268 29.85 2.06 -4.66
N GLN A 269 29.07 1.71 -3.63
CA GLN A 269 28.46 0.37 -3.50
C GLN A 269 27.10 0.31 -4.20
N PHE A 270 26.83 -0.80 -4.88
CA PHE A 270 25.55 -1.08 -5.53
C PHE A 270 24.56 -1.73 -4.56
N MET A 271 23.26 -1.60 -4.84
CA MET A 271 22.23 -2.40 -4.16
C MET A 271 22.42 -3.89 -4.43
N ASN A 272 22.18 -4.70 -3.40
CA ASN A 272 22.09 -6.14 -3.60
C ASN A 272 20.71 -6.53 -4.20
N GLU A 273 20.60 -7.75 -4.71
CA GLU A 273 19.38 -8.23 -5.40
C GLU A 273 18.14 -8.23 -4.49
N MET A 274 18.32 -8.51 -3.19
CA MET A 274 17.22 -8.53 -2.22
C MET A 274 16.71 -7.13 -1.92
N GLU A 275 17.60 -6.13 -1.86
CA GLU A 275 17.24 -4.71 -1.70
C GLU A 275 16.45 -4.20 -2.90
N ILE A 276 16.93 -4.49 -4.10
CA ILE A 276 16.23 -4.13 -5.34
C ILE A 276 14.85 -4.78 -5.36
N SER A 277 14.76 -6.08 -5.05
CA SER A 277 13.50 -6.81 -4.99
C SER A 277 12.52 -6.23 -3.96
N ASN A 278 13.00 -5.91 -2.74
CA ASN A 278 12.18 -5.24 -1.72
C ASN A 278 11.66 -3.86 -2.17
N ASN A 279 12.51 -3.07 -2.84
CA ASN A 279 12.12 -1.76 -3.38
C ASN A 279 11.04 -1.90 -4.45
N ILE A 280 11.19 -2.87 -5.37
CA ILE A 280 10.19 -3.15 -6.40
C ILE A 280 8.88 -3.62 -5.77
N ILE A 281 8.91 -4.50 -4.77
CA ILE A 281 7.70 -4.94 -4.05
C ILE A 281 6.98 -3.75 -3.43
N GLY A 282 7.70 -2.86 -2.75
CA GLY A 282 7.13 -1.65 -2.15
C GLY A 282 6.43 -0.76 -3.19
N LEU A 283 7.07 -0.57 -4.36
CA LEU A 283 6.50 0.20 -5.47
C LEU A 283 5.29 -0.47 -6.11
N LEU A 284 5.32 -1.79 -6.28
CA LEU A 284 4.17 -2.55 -6.78
C LEU A 284 2.97 -2.38 -5.84
N VAL A 285 3.15 -2.57 -4.52
CA VAL A 285 2.08 -2.34 -3.53
C VAL A 285 1.54 -0.91 -3.64
N ALA A 286 2.45 0.08 -3.67
CA ALA A 286 2.09 1.49 -3.65
C ALA A 286 1.37 1.95 -4.92
N SER A 287 1.66 1.37 -6.08
CA SER A 287 1.17 1.83 -7.38
C SER A 287 -0.16 1.20 -7.79
N TYR A 288 -0.36 -0.10 -7.52
CA TYR A 288 -1.49 -0.81 -8.12
C TYR A 288 -2.79 -0.72 -7.30
N GLU A 289 -2.73 -0.94 -5.98
CA GLU A 289 -3.93 -0.99 -5.13
C GLU A 289 -4.51 0.42 -4.90
N THR A 290 -3.64 1.42 -4.72
CA THR A 290 -4.04 2.80 -4.47
C THR A 290 -4.70 3.42 -5.71
N THR A 291 -4.05 3.30 -6.87
CA THR A 291 -4.52 3.88 -8.13
C THR A 291 -5.78 3.18 -8.63
N SER A 292 -5.86 1.85 -8.55
CA SER A 292 -7.07 1.12 -8.94
C SER A 292 -8.28 1.49 -8.08
N THR A 293 -8.07 1.69 -6.78
CA THR A 293 -9.10 2.19 -5.86
C THR A 293 -9.53 3.61 -6.23
N ALA A 294 -8.57 4.51 -6.47
CA ALA A 294 -8.85 5.89 -6.88
C ALA A 294 -9.68 5.95 -8.19
N VAL A 295 -9.26 5.21 -9.22
CA VAL A 295 -9.98 5.12 -10.50
C VAL A 295 -11.39 4.58 -10.30
N THR A 296 -11.56 3.55 -9.47
CA THR A 296 -12.87 2.98 -9.16
C THR A 296 -13.79 4.01 -8.52
N PHE A 297 -13.31 4.78 -7.54
CA PHE A 297 -14.14 5.79 -6.88
C PHE A 297 -14.43 6.99 -7.78
N VAL A 298 -13.48 7.42 -8.62
CA VAL A 298 -13.73 8.44 -9.64
C VAL A 298 -14.88 8.00 -10.55
N LEU A 299 -14.80 6.79 -11.11
CA LEU A 299 -15.85 6.27 -12.00
C LEU A 299 -17.20 6.11 -11.28
N LYS A 300 -17.19 5.64 -10.02
CA LYS A 300 -18.39 5.55 -9.19
C LYS A 300 -19.05 6.92 -9.03
N TYR A 301 -18.31 7.95 -8.63
CA TYR A 301 -18.87 9.28 -8.40
C TYR A 301 -19.34 9.94 -9.70
N LEU A 302 -18.63 9.74 -10.81
CA LEU A 302 -19.08 10.22 -12.12
C LEU A 302 -20.40 9.55 -12.55
N ALA A 303 -20.57 8.26 -12.30
CA ALA A 303 -21.82 7.54 -12.57
C ALA A 303 -22.98 8.03 -11.69
N GLU A 304 -22.72 8.37 -10.43
CA GLU A 304 -23.74 8.88 -9.49
C GLU A 304 -24.06 10.38 -9.68
N LEU A 305 -23.18 11.14 -10.33
CA LEU A 305 -23.29 12.59 -10.48
C LEU A 305 -23.23 13.02 -11.96
N PRO A 306 -24.32 12.83 -12.74
CA PRO A 306 -24.32 13.06 -14.19
C PRO A 306 -23.95 14.49 -14.62
N HIS A 307 -24.24 15.49 -13.78
CA HIS A 307 -23.87 16.88 -14.04
C HIS A 307 -22.35 17.09 -13.97
N ILE A 308 -21.65 16.38 -13.07
CA ILE A 308 -20.18 16.40 -13.01
C ILE A 308 -19.59 15.62 -14.19
N TYR A 309 -20.17 14.45 -14.52
CA TYR A 309 -19.78 13.70 -15.70
C TYR A 309 -19.87 14.54 -16.98
N SER A 310 -20.94 15.32 -17.14
CA SER A 310 -21.12 16.17 -18.32
C SER A 310 -20.02 17.23 -18.48
N GLU A 311 -19.58 17.83 -17.37
CA GLU A 311 -18.49 18.80 -17.37
C GLU A 311 -17.13 18.15 -17.63
N VAL A 312 -16.86 16.98 -17.04
CA VAL A 312 -15.65 16.19 -17.38
C VAL A 312 -15.66 15.80 -18.85
N TYR A 313 -16.78 15.29 -19.36
CA TYR A 313 -16.92 14.91 -20.75
C TYR A 313 -16.67 16.08 -21.68
N LYS A 314 -17.24 17.26 -21.40
CA LYS A 314 -17.00 18.48 -22.16
C LYS A 314 -15.51 18.85 -22.19
N GLU A 315 -14.85 18.86 -21.04
CA GLU A 315 -13.40 19.13 -20.93
C GLU A 315 -12.58 18.15 -21.77
N GLN A 316 -12.86 16.85 -21.67
CA GLN A 316 -12.14 15.81 -22.41
C GLN A 316 -12.40 15.90 -23.92
N MET A 317 -13.62 16.26 -24.35
CA MET A 317 -13.94 16.45 -25.76
C MET A 317 -13.27 17.68 -26.37
N GLU A 318 -13.02 18.74 -25.59
CA GLU A 318 -12.23 19.89 -26.04
C GLU A 318 -10.76 19.49 -26.30
N ILE A 319 -10.18 18.67 -25.43
CA ILE A 319 -8.83 18.11 -25.63
C ILE A 319 -8.81 17.20 -26.85
N ALA A 320 -9.74 16.25 -26.95
CA ALA A 320 -9.81 15.29 -28.07
C ALA A 320 -9.91 15.98 -29.44
N LYS A 321 -10.67 17.07 -29.56
CA LYS A 321 -10.78 17.86 -30.82
C LYS A 321 -9.47 18.51 -31.24
N SER A 322 -8.53 18.72 -30.32
CA SER A 322 -7.22 19.28 -30.61
C SER A 322 -6.17 18.24 -31.05
N LYS A 323 -6.55 16.95 -31.06
CA LYS A 323 -5.66 15.81 -31.31
C LYS A 323 -5.96 15.13 -32.64
N GLY A 324 -4.94 14.53 -33.24
CA GLY A 324 -5.11 13.59 -34.36
C GLY A 324 -5.70 12.24 -33.91
N PRO A 325 -6.19 11.39 -34.85
CA PRO A 325 -6.88 10.12 -34.54
C PRO A 325 -6.10 9.18 -33.60
N ASP A 326 -4.78 9.07 -33.78
CA ASP A 326 -3.91 8.18 -33.01
C ASP A 326 -2.89 8.95 -32.16
N GLU A 327 -3.10 10.26 -32.01
CA GLU A 327 -2.17 11.10 -31.27
C GLU A 327 -2.34 10.85 -29.76
N LEU A 328 -1.26 10.40 -29.12
CA LEU A 328 -1.22 10.15 -27.68
C LEU A 328 -1.23 11.46 -26.89
N LEU A 329 -1.78 11.41 -25.67
CA LEU A 329 -1.80 12.53 -24.74
C LEU A 329 -0.38 13.02 -24.44
N THR A 330 -0.21 14.33 -24.34
CA THR A 330 1.02 14.95 -23.88
C THR A 330 0.87 15.54 -22.48
N TRP A 331 1.99 16.00 -21.90
CA TRP A 331 1.97 16.74 -20.64
C TRP A 331 1.08 17.97 -20.68
N GLU A 332 1.10 18.71 -21.79
CA GLU A 332 0.27 19.89 -22.00
C GLU A 332 -1.22 19.54 -22.02
N ASP A 333 -1.59 18.36 -22.54
CA ASP A 333 -2.97 17.88 -22.51
C ASP A 333 -3.43 17.57 -21.09
N ILE A 334 -2.60 16.88 -20.30
CA ILE A 334 -2.89 16.61 -18.88
C ILE A 334 -3.06 17.92 -18.09
N GLN A 335 -2.24 18.95 -18.36
CA GLN A 335 -2.37 20.25 -17.70
C GLN A 335 -3.67 21.01 -18.03
N LYS A 336 -4.36 20.65 -19.12
CA LYS A 336 -5.68 21.22 -19.46
C LYS A 336 -6.82 20.56 -18.67
N MET A 337 -6.62 19.38 -18.09
CA MET A 337 -7.65 18.59 -17.37
C MET A 337 -7.95 19.11 -15.96
N LYS A 338 -8.22 20.41 -15.82
CA LYS A 338 -8.34 21.08 -14.51
C LYS A 338 -9.58 20.63 -13.74
N TYR A 339 -10.71 20.48 -14.43
CA TYR A 339 -11.95 20.02 -13.83
C TYR A 339 -11.87 18.54 -13.47
N SER A 340 -11.34 17.70 -14.36
CA SER A 340 -11.08 16.29 -14.08
C SER A 340 -10.14 16.10 -12.88
N TRP A 341 -9.12 16.95 -12.74
CA TRP A 341 -8.24 16.95 -11.57
C TRP A 341 -8.99 17.28 -10.27
N ASN A 342 -9.89 18.26 -10.28
CA ASN A 342 -10.73 18.56 -9.12
C ASN A 342 -11.63 17.36 -8.74
N VAL A 343 -12.19 16.67 -9.72
CA VAL A 343 -12.97 15.44 -9.49
C VAL A 343 -12.10 14.35 -8.86
N ALA A 344 -10.88 14.13 -9.37
CA ALA A 344 -9.94 13.18 -8.78
C ALA A 344 -9.58 13.54 -7.33
N CYS A 345 -9.29 14.82 -7.05
CA CYS A 345 -9.03 15.32 -5.71
C CYS A 345 -10.22 15.11 -4.77
N GLU A 346 -11.44 15.37 -5.23
CA GLU A 346 -12.65 15.20 -4.41
C GLU A 346 -12.96 13.71 -4.15
N ALA A 347 -12.74 12.85 -5.14
CA ALA A 347 -12.84 11.40 -4.97
C ALA A 347 -11.83 10.89 -3.91
N LEU A 348 -10.58 11.36 -3.96
CA LEU A 348 -9.55 11.04 -2.97
C LEU A 348 -9.88 11.61 -1.57
N ARG A 349 -10.53 12.78 -1.50
CA ARG A 349 -10.99 13.37 -0.23
C ARG A 349 -12.11 12.56 0.42
N LEU A 350 -13.05 12.06 -0.39
CA LEU A 350 -14.21 11.30 0.09
C LEU A 350 -13.88 9.83 0.37
N SER A 351 -13.08 9.21 -0.50
CA SER A 351 -12.72 7.79 -0.44
C SER A 351 -11.22 7.60 -0.63
N PRO A 352 -10.39 7.98 0.35
CA PRO A 352 -8.94 7.86 0.25
C PRO A 352 -8.53 6.37 0.20
N PRO A 353 -7.69 5.96 -0.76
CA PRO A 353 -7.22 4.57 -0.84
C PRO A 353 -6.43 4.12 0.38
N ALA A 354 -5.72 5.05 1.04
CA ALA A 354 -4.99 4.81 2.28
C ALA A 354 -5.61 5.60 3.43
N GLN A 355 -5.87 4.93 4.55
CA GLN A 355 -6.59 5.50 5.70
C GLN A 355 -5.65 6.15 6.74
N GLY A 356 -4.35 5.95 6.60
CA GLY A 356 -3.33 6.49 7.50
C GLY A 356 -1.97 5.84 7.26
N ALA A 357 -0.98 6.23 8.06
CA ALA A 357 0.34 5.64 8.05
C ALA A 357 0.78 5.34 9.49
N PHE A 358 1.64 4.33 9.64
CA PHE A 358 2.18 3.97 10.95
C PHE A 358 3.54 4.65 11.18
N ARG A 359 3.82 4.93 12.45
CA ARG A 359 5.09 5.48 12.94
C ARG A 359 5.45 4.79 14.25
N GLU A 360 6.76 4.67 14.50
CA GLU A 360 7.31 4.21 15.77
C GLU A 360 7.96 5.39 16.48
N ALA A 361 7.66 5.55 17.76
CA ALA A 361 8.33 6.51 18.62
C ALA A 361 9.75 6.01 18.91
N ILE A 362 10.76 6.79 18.51
CA ILE A 362 12.18 6.47 18.79
C ILE A 362 12.66 7.07 20.11
N THR A 363 11.87 7.98 20.68
CA THR A 363 12.07 8.60 21.99
C THR A 363 10.71 8.85 22.65
N ASP A 364 10.70 8.93 23.98
CA ASP A 364 9.50 9.35 24.72
C ASP A 364 9.21 10.83 24.42
N PHE A 365 7.95 11.16 24.17
CA PHE A 365 7.51 12.53 23.93
C PHE A 365 6.13 12.82 24.54
N THR A 366 5.82 14.09 24.68
CA THR A 366 4.50 14.58 25.10
C THR A 366 3.81 15.24 23.92
N TYR A 367 2.48 15.12 23.88
CA TYR A 367 1.62 15.75 22.90
C TYR A 367 0.51 16.46 23.68
N ALA A 368 0.39 17.77 23.46
CA ALA A 368 -0.53 18.67 24.16
C ALA A 368 -1.20 19.62 23.18
#